data_AF-A0A9D4JHI5-F1
#
_entry.id   AF-A0A9D4JHI5-F1
#
_cell.length_a   1.000
_cell.length_b   1.000
_cell.length_c   1.000
_cell.angle_alpha   90.00
_cell.angle_beta   90.00
_cell.angle_gamma   90.00
#
_symmetry.space_group_name_H-M   'P 1'
#
loop_
_entity.id
_entity.type
_entity.pdbx_description
1 polymer ?
#
loop_
_entity_poly.entity_id
_entity_poly.type
_entity_poly.pdbx_seq_one_letter_code
_entity_poly.pdbx_strand_id
1 'polypeptide(L)'
;MAGVHSVSPGRISHQPHVMTEKEQLSFLVSTVTKIKEGQDSMKALFEAKLDNLKSELITNINSKVQTLKLELTESISEETRRVNGVLTTIQLMQSRLDTLEQQRSTLQENVLPDQSTANHGNPLHDPNRSLTASVIQVTVNENLIQKAQELVNSLGEEVKSQVTVTDAIRLHSRFNDRPPILKFSVGSFDQKVLLLTPIKIHTTV
;
A
#
# COMPACT_ATOMS: atom_id res chain seq x y z
N MET A 1 -45.26 -49.57 100.68
CA MET A 1 -46.25 -49.34 99.61
C MET A 1 -46.30 -47.85 99.32
N ALA A 2 -46.24 -47.51 98.04
CA ALA A 2 -45.90 -46.19 97.52
C ALA A 2 -46.99 -45.15 97.74
N GLY A 3 -46.58 -43.94 98.12
CA GLY A 3 -47.41 -42.74 98.04
C GLY A 3 -47.44 -42.23 96.60
N VAL A 4 -48.65 -42.01 96.08
CA VAL A 4 -48.88 -41.41 94.77
C VAL A 4 -49.04 -39.91 94.94
N HIS A 5 -48.00 -39.14 94.62
CA HIS A 5 -48.12 -37.69 94.45
C HIS A 5 -48.60 -37.38 93.03
N SER A 6 -49.81 -36.84 92.93
CA SER A 6 -50.35 -36.23 91.72
C SER A 6 -49.61 -34.91 91.44
N VAL A 7 -48.78 -34.88 90.41
CA VAL A 7 -48.13 -33.65 89.90
C VAL A 7 -49.05 -33.03 88.85
N SER A 8 -49.58 -31.83 89.13
CA SER A 8 -50.29 -31.02 88.14
C SER A 8 -49.30 -30.53 87.07
N PRO A 9 -49.59 -30.66 85.77
CA PRO A 9 -48.76 -30.08 84.72
C PRO A 9 -48.91 -28.56 84.73
N GLY A 10 -47.79 -27.87 84.97
CA GLY A 10 -47.69 -26.41 84.87
C GLY A 10 -48.00 -25.94 83.44
N ARG A 11 -48.89 -24.95 83.33
CA ARG A 11 -49.13 -24.22 82.08
C ARG A 11 -47.85 -23.50 81.66
N ILE A 12 -47.29 -23.87 80.51
CA ILE A 12 -46.30 -23.04 79.80
C ILE A 12 -47.07 -21.86 79.22
N SER A 13 -46.97 -20.71 79.89
CA SER A 13 -47.48 -19.43 79.38
C SER A 13 -46.49 -18.92 78.33
N HIS A 14 -46.76 -19.19 77.05
CA HIS A 14 -46.15 -18.42 75.96
C HIS A 14 -46.79 -17.04 75.93
N GLN A 15 -46.29 -16.12 76.77
CA GLN A 15 -46.55 -14.71 76.58
C GLN A 15 -45.72 -14.24 75.36
N PRO A 16 -46.32 -13.56 74.38
CA PRO A 16 -45.55 -12.97 73.29
C PRO A 16 -44.59 -11.95 73.89
N HIS A 17 -43.29 -12.13 73.63
CA HIS A 17 -42.27 -11.19 74.06
C HIS A 17 -42.43 -9.91 73.23
N VAL A 18 -43.10 -8.91 73.81
CA VAL A 18 -43.22 -7.57 73.22
C VAL A 18 -41.91 -6.85 73.49
N MET A 19 -41.16 -6.54 72.43
CA MET A 19 -39.95 -5.71 72.54
C MET A 19 -40.29 -4.39 73.24
N THR A 20 -39.49 -4.04 74.24
CA THR A 20 -39.56 -2.74 74.90
C THR A 20 -39.15 -1.63 73.93
N GLU A 21 -39.61 -0.40 74.16
CA GLU A 21 -39.27 0.76 73.32
C GLU A 21 -37.74 0.95 73.15
N LYS A 22 -36.97 0.63 74.21
CA LYS A 22 -35.51 0.67 74.19
C LYS A 22 -34.91 -0.39 73.26
N GLU A 23 -35.45 -1.61 73.24
CA GLU A 23 -35.01 -2.68 72.35
C GLU A 23 -35.36 -2.39 70.90
N GLN A 24 -36.55 -1.81 70.65
CA GLN A 24 -36.95 -1.36 69.32
C GLN A 24 -36.03 -0.26 68.79
N LEU A 25 -35.69 0.73 69.63
CA LEU A 25 -34.78 1.80 69.24
C LEU A 25 -33.36 1.28 68.99
N SER A 26 -32.86 0.37 69.82
CA SER A 26 -31.55 -0.26 69.62
C SER A 26 -31.51 -1.08 68.33
N PHE A 27 -32.58 -1.82 68.03
CA PHE A 27 -32.72 -2.55 66.78
C PHE A 27 -32.71 -1.62 65.56
N LEU A 28 -33.46 -0.51 65.62
CA LEU A 28 -33.49 0.53 64.59
C LEU A 28 -32.10 1.13 64.34
N VAL A 29 -31.40 1.53 65.41
CA VAL A 29 -30.02 2.06 65.30
C VAL A 29 -29.10 1.03 64.66
N SER A 30 -29.15 -0.23 65.10
CA SER A 30 -28.31 -1.30 64.52
C SER A 30 -28.62 -1.54 63.03
N THR A 31 -29.89 -1.39 62.64
CA THR A 31 -30.33 -1.55 61.25
C THR A 31 -29.83 -0.40 60.40
N VAL A 32 -29.94 0.84 60.88
CA VAL A 32 -29.43 2.03 60.21
C VAL A 32 -27.91 1.94 60.03
N THR A 33 -27.17 1.49 61.05
CA THR A 33 -25.72 1.29 60.96
C THR A 33 -25.35 0.27 59.88
N LYS A 34 -26.02 -0.89 59.84
CA LYS A 34 -25.77 -1.92 58.80
C LYS A 34 -26.10 -1.41 57.40
N ILE A 35 -27.18 -0.63 57.25
CA ILE A 35 -27.51 0.00 55.96
C ILE A 35 -26.41 0.97 55.55
N LYS A 36 -25.90 1.77 56.49
CA LYS A 36 -24.83 2.74 56.22
C LYS A 36 -23.53 2.05 55.81
N GLU A 37 -23.12 1.01 56.53
CA GLU A 37 -21.96 0.17 56.17
C GLU A 37 -22.11 -0.46 54.78
N GLY A 38 -23.32 -0.94 54.44
CA GLY A 38 -23.63 -1.46 53.11
C GLY A 38 -23.52 -0.38 52.02
N GLN A 39 -24.04 0.83 52.28
CA GLN A 39 -23.92 1.97 51.36
C GLN A 39 -22.47 2.39 51.14
N ASP A 40 -21.67 2.47 52.21
CA ASP A 40 -20.27 2.85 52.12
C ASP A 40 -19.43 1.79 51.38
N SER A 41 -19.74 0.51 51.60
CA SER A 41 -19.14 -0.61 50.86
C SER A 41 -19.49 -0.57 49.37
N MET A 42 -20.76 -0.30 49.03
CA MET A 42 -21.18 -0.16 47.63
C MET A 42 -20.50 1.03 46.96
N LYS A 43 -20.38 2.16 47.68
CA LYS A 43 -19.68 3.34 47.18
C LYS A 43 -18.22 3.02 46.84
N ALA A 44 -17.49 2.40 47.78
CA ALA A 44 -16.10 2.02 47.56
C ALA A 44 -15.93 1.06 46.37
N LEU A 45 -16.84 0.08 46.23
CA LEU A 45 -16.82 -0.87 45.11
C LEU A 45 -17.11 -0.18 43.76
N PHE A 46 -18.02 0.80 43.76
CA PHE A 46 -18.32 1.58 42.57
C PHE A 46 -17.13 2.47 42.17
N GLU A 47 -16.51 3.17 43.12
CA GLU A 47 -15.31 3.98 42.91
C GLU A 47 -14.17 3.12 42.35
N ALA A 48 -13.91 1.95 42.94
CA ALA A 48 -12.88 1.04 42.45
C ALA A 48 -13.15 0.53 41.02
N LYS A 49 -14.41 0.23 40.68
CA LYS A 49 -14.78 -0.16 39.31
C LYS A 49 -14.60 0.99 38.32
N LEU A 50 -14.95 2.21 38.71
CA LEU A 50 -14.80 3.40 37.89
C LEU A 50 -13.33 3.71 37.62
N ASP A 51 -12.48 3.59 38.64
CA ASP A 51 -11.03 3.75 38.51
C ASP A 51 -10.42 2.68 37.61
N ASN A 52 -10.85 1.42 37.75
CA ASN A 52 -10.37 0.35 36.86
C ASN A 52 -10.79 0.60 35.41
N LEU A 53 -12.06 0.98 35.18
CA LEU A 53 -12.56 1.31 33.84
C LEU A 53 -11.77 2.48 33.23
N LYS A 54 -11.49 3.52 34.02
CA LYS A 54 -10.68 4.66 33.58
C LYS A 54 -9.26 4.23 33.21
N SER A 55 -8.64 3.40 34.03
CA SER A 55 -7.29 2.87 33.79
C SER A 55 -7.22 2.03 32.51
N GLU A 56 -8.16 1.11 32.35
CA GLU A 56 -8.27 0.26 31.15
C GLU A 56 -8.51 1.10 29.90
N LEU A 57 -9.39 2.10 29.98
CA LEU A 57 -9.69 2.99 28.85
C LEU A 57 -8.46 3.81 28.45
N ILE A 58 -7.77 4.43 29.41
CA ILE A 58 -6.54 5.20 29.15
C ILE A 58 -5.47 4.30 28.54
N THR A 59 -5.30 3.08 29.07
CA THR A 59 -4.32 2.12 28.56
C THR A 59 -4.64 1.69 27.14
N ASN A 60 -5.90 1.38 26.85
CA ASN A 60 -6.35 0.98 25.52
C ASN A 60 -6.17 2.12 24.50
N ILE A 61 -6.61 3.34 24.85
CA ILE A 61 -6.44 4.53 24.00
C ILE A 61 -4.96 4.80 23.75
N ASN A 62 -4.12 4.80 24.79
CA ASN A 62 -2.69 5.04 24.64
C ASN A 62 -2.04 3.99 23.74
N SER A 63 -2.39 2.71 23.90
CA SER A 63 -1.91 1.65 23.02
C SER A 63 -2.29 1.90 21.57
N LYS A 64 -3.56 2.20 21.29
CA LYS A 64 -4.03 2.50 19.93
C LYS A 64 -3.37 3.74 19.32
N VAL A 65 -3.20 4.79 20.11
CA VAL A 65 -2.53 6.02 19.67
C VAL A 65 -1.07 5.76 19.32
N GLN A 66 -0.35 4.96 20.10
CA GLN A 66 1.03 4.60 19.79
C GLN A 66 1.12 3.76 18.51
N THR A 67 0.23 2.78 18.32
CA THR A 67 0.18 2.00 17.08
C THR A 67 -0.05 2.89 15.86
N LEU A 68 -1.07 3.76 15.90
CA LEU A 68 -1.36 4.70 14.80
C LEU A 68 -0.18 5.64 14.52
N LYS A 69 0.51 6.11 15.57
CA LYS A 69 1.69 6.96 15.42
C LYS A 69 2.84 6.22 14.72
N LEU A 70 3.07 4.95 15.06
CA LEU A 70 4.09 4.12 14.42
C LEU A 70 3.78 3.89 12.95
N GLU A 71 2.55 3.48 12.63
CA GLU A 71 2.07 3.28 11.24
C GLU A 71 2.19 4.56 10.41
N LEU A 72 1.81 5.71 10.97
CA LEU A 72 1.95 7.01 10.30
C LEU A 72 3.41 7.37 10.04
N THR A 73 4.29 7.10 11.01
CA THR A 73 5.74 7.39 10.89
C THR A 73 6.37 6.52 9.80
N GLU A 74 6.00 5.25 9.73
CA GLU A 74 6.43 4.32 8.68
C GLU A 74 5.96 4.80 7.30
N SER A 75 4.67 5.11 7.17
CA SER A 75 4.08 5.62 5.92
C SER A 75 4.78 6.90 5.44
N ILE A 76 5.07 7.85 6.34
CA ILE A 76 5.81 9.07 6.02
C ILE A 76 7.24 8.74 5.55
N SER A 77 7.89 7.78 6.20
CA SER A 77 9.26 7.36 5.82
C SER A 77 9.30 6.76 4.42
N GLU A 78 8.35 5.89 4.10
CA GLU A 78 8.22 5.30 2.77
C GLU A 78 7.96 6.35 1.69
N GLU A 79 7.00 7.25 1.93
CA GLU A 79 6.69 8.30 0.96
C GLU A 79 7.87 9.27 0.79
N THR A 80 8.60 9.58 1.87
CA THR A 80 9.83 10.38 1.80
C THR A 80 10.89 9.70 0.92
N ARG A 81 11.08 8.38 1.04
CA ARG A 81 11.98 7.63 0.16
C ARG A 81 11.54 7.67 -1.30
N ARG A 82 10.22 7.56 -1.55
CA ARG A 82 9.66 7.66 -2.89
C ARG A 82 9.91 9.04 -3.51
N VAL A 83 9.63 10.11 -2.75
CA VAL A 83 9.89 11.50 -3.16
C VAL A 83 11.37 11.71 -3.46
N ASN A 84 12.27 11.22 -2.61
CA ASN A 84 13.71 11.32 -2.85
C ASN A 84 14.14 10.58 -4.12
N GLY A 85 13.60 9.40 -4.40
CA GLY A 85 13.89 8.67 -5.64
C GLY A 85 13.43 9.43 -6.90
N VAL A 86 12.26 10.06 -6.83
CA VAL A 86 11.75 10.94 -7.90
C VAL A 86 12.65 12.17 -8.05
N LEU A 87 13.05 12.81 -6.95
CA LEU A 87 13.94 13.98 -6.97
C LEU A 87 15.28 13.64 -7.62
N THR A 88 15.91 12.53 -7.25
CA THR A 88 17.16 12.07 -7.87
C THR A 88 16.98 11.80 -9.37
N THR A 89 15.83 11.25 -9.77
CA THR A 89 15.53 11.01 -11.19
C THR A 89 15.39 12.32 -11.95
N ILE A 90 14.71 13.31 -11.37
CA ILE A 90 14.56 14.65 -11.98
C ILE A 90 15.93 15.33 -12.10
N GLN A 91 16.75 15.30 -11.05
CA GLN A 91 18.11 15.86 -11.07
C GLN A 91 18.99 15.19 -12.14
N LEU A 92 18.88 13.88 -12.31
CA LEU A 92 19.57 13.15 -13.38
C LEU A 92 19.08 13.58 -14.76
N MET A 93 17.77 13.75 -14.94
CA MET A 93 17.20 14.24 -16.21
C MET A 93 17.68 15.67 -16.52
N GLN A 94 17.69 16.56 -15.53
CA GLN A 94 18.21 17.93 -15.66
C GLN A 94 19.69 17.93 -16.08
N SER A 95 20.54 17.20 -15.36
CA SER A 95 21.97 17.09 -15.70
C SER A 95 22.20 16.56 -17.13
N ARG A 96 21.38 15.61 -17.59
CA ARG A 96 21.45 15.10 -18.96
C ARG A 96 20.99 16.15 -19.98
N LEU A 97 19.96 16.92 -19.69
CA LEU A 97 19.50 18.01 -20.55
C LEU A 97 20.57 19.09 -20.66
N ASP A 98 21.16 19.51 -19.53
CA ASP A 98 22.25 20.50 -19.51
C ASP A 98 23.45 20.03 -20.34
N THR A 99 23.80 18.74 -20.24
CA THR A 99 24.88 18.14 -21.04
C THR A 99 24.55 18.18 -22.54
N LEU A 100 23.32 17.85 -22.91
CA LEU A 100 22.88 17.88 -24.31
C LEU A 100 22.84 19.31 -24.86
N GLU A 101 22.43 20.28 -24.04
CA GLU A 101 22.42 21.69 -24.41
C GLU A 101 23.85 22.23 -24.61
N GLN A 102 24.78 21.91 -23.70
CA GLN A 102 26.20 22.27 -23.86
C GLN A 102 26.85 21.61 -25.09
N GLN A 103 26.53 20.34 -25.38
CA GLN A 103 27.00 19.67 -26.60
C GLN A 103 26.45 20.34 -27.87
N ARG A 104 25.19 20.79 -27.84
CA ARG A 104 24.59 21.51 -28.97
C ARG A 104 25.25 22.87 -29.19
N SER A 105 25.54 23.62 -28.12
CA SER A 105 26.18 24.93 -28.20
C SER A 105 27.63 24.86 -28.71
N THR A 106 28.39 23.84 -28.31
CA THR A 106 29.77 23.63 -28.81
C THR A 106 29.82 23.15 -30.26
N LEU A 107 28.77 22.46 -30.74
CA LEU A 107 28.62 22.10 -32.16
C LEU A 107 28.17 23.28 -33.04
N GLN A 108 27.47 24.29 -32.48
CA GLN A 108 27.03 25.46 -33.23
C GLN A 108 28.14 26.51 -33.43
N GLU A 109 29.15 26.57 -32.57
CA GLU A 109 30.22 27.59 -32.69
C GLU A 109 31.23 27.29 -33.82
N ASN A 110 31.19 26.10 -34.43
CA ASN A 110 32.07 25.69 -35.54
C ASN A 110 31.36 25.43 -36.88
N VAL A 111 30.09 25.82 -37.03
CA VAL A 111 29.35 25.57 -38.28
C VAL A 111 28.84 26.88 -38.87
N LEU A 112 29.36 27.22 -40.05
CA LEU A 112 28.88 28.29 -40.94
C LEU A 112 27.35 28.24 -41.13
N PRO A 113 26.68 29.38 -41.42
CA PRO A 113 25.24 29.40 -41.57
C PRO A 113 24.91 28.84 -42.95
N ASP A 114 24.41 27.60 -43.02
CA ASP A 114 23.23 27.21 -43.79
C ASP A 114 23.03 25.68 -43.70
N GLN A 115 21.78 25.27 -43.43
CA GLN A 115 21.17 23.94 -43.60
C GLN A 115 20.22 23.57 -42.46
N SER A 116 19.18 24.39 -42.30
CA SER A 116 17.88 23.87 -41.90
C SER A 116 17.27 23.13 -43.09
N THR A 117 17.54 21.82 -43.25
CA THR A 117 16.62 20.80 -43.81
C THR A 117 17.33 19.45 -43.97
N ALA A 118 16.68 18.39 -43.47
CA ALA A 118 16.99 16.97 -43.61
C ALA A 118 18.11 16.40 -42.70
N ASN A 119 17.70 15.94 -41.51
CA ASN A 119 18.31 14.76 -40.88
C ASN A 119 18.19 13.57 -41.86
N HIS A 120 19.11 13.45 -42.81
CA HIS A 120 19.31 12.25 -43.65
C HIS A 120 20.40 11.33 -43.06
N GLY A 121 20.72 11.48 -41.78
CA GLY A 121 21.64 10.61 -41.05
C GLY A 121 20.89 9.52 -40.28
N ASN A 122 21.03 8.27 -40.74
CA ASN A 122 20.57 7.03 -40.09
C ASN A 122 19.05 6.96 -39.77
N PRO A 123 18.27 6.13 -40.49
CA PRO A 123 16.85 5.86 -40.23
C PRO A 123 16.51 5.44 -38.79
N LEU A 124 17.46 4.88 -38.03
CA LEU A 124 17.27 4.51 -36.62
C LEU A 124 17.18 5.74 -35.69
N HIS A 125 17.69 6.90 -36.08
CA HIS A 125 17.59 8.12 -35.26
C HIS A 125 16.31 8.90 -35.50
N ASP A 126 15.55 8.57 -36.56
CA ASP A 126 14.27 9.21 -36.85
C ASP A 126 13.16 8.61 -35.97
N PRO A 127 12.57 9.37 -35.03
CA PRO A 127 11.47 8.90 -34.20
C PRO A 127 10.20 8.62 -35.01
N ASN A 128 10.03 9.21 -36.19
CA ASN A 128 8.86 8.96 -37.05
C ASN A 128 8.97 7.62 -37.78
N ARG A 129 10.16 7.01 -37.83
CA ARG A 129 10.42 5.78 -38.58
C ARG A 129 10.97 4.64 -37.73
N SER A 130 11.44 4.92 -36.52
CA SER A 130 12.00 3.92 -35.62
C SER A 130 10.98 3.33 -34.64
N LEU A 131 11.12 2.03 -34.37
CA LEU A 131 10.36 1.25 -33.41
C LEU A 131 11.31 0.41 -32.54
N THR A 132 10.83 -0.01 -31.37
CA THR A 132 11.57 -0.86 -30.43
C THR A 132 10.73 -2.09 -30.09
N ALA A 133 11.30 -3.27 -30.28
CA ALA A 133 10.73 -4.55 -29.88
C ALA A 133 11.51 -5.12 -28.69
N SER A 134 10.77 -5.44 -27.63
CA SER A 134 11.27 -6.05 -26.40
C SER A 134 11.02 -7.56 -26.42
N VAL A 135 11.71 -8.31 -25.55
CA VAL A 135 11.53 -9.78 -25.39
C VAL A 135 11.85 -10.58 -26.66
N ILE A 136 12.76 -10.07 -27.49
CA ILE A 136 13.24 -10.78 -28.67
C ILE A 136 14.40 -11.69 -28.27
N GLN A 137 14.34 -12.98 -28.62
CA GLN A 137 15.44 -13.91 -28.37
C GLN A 137 16.70 -13.48 -29.14
N VAL A 138 17.87 -13.63 -28.52
CA VAL A 138 19.17 -13.35 -29.15
C VAL A 138 19.69 -14.64 -29.74
N THR A 139 20.03 -14.61 -31.03
CA THR A 139 20.64 -15.74 -31.73
C THR A 139 22.09 -15.42 -32.13
N VAL A 140 22.97 -16.43 -32.10
CA VAL A 140 24.37 -16.26 -32.50
C VAL A 140 24.43 -15.96 -34.00
N ASN A 141 25.17 -14.92 -34.40
CA ASN A 141 25.28 -14.42 -35.77
C ASN A 141 23.94 -13.98 -36.41
N GLU A 142 23.05 -13.39 -35.61
CA GLU A 142 21.75 -12.93 -36.11
C GLU A 142 21.84 -11.78 -37.11
N ASN A 143 21.07 -11.87 -38.20
CA ASN A 143 20.81 -10.73 -39.07
C ASN A 143 19.64 -9.94 -38.47
N LEU A 144 19.93 -8.78 -37.87
CA LEU A 144 18.95 -7.96 -37.15
C LEU A 144 17.85 -7.41 -38.06
N ILE A 145 18.17 -7.09 -39.32
CA ILE A 145 17.20 -6.62 -40.31
C ILE A 145 16.23 -7.76 -40.66
N GLN A 146 16.76 -8.95 -40.91
CA GLN A 146 15.93 -10.13 -41.17
C GLN A 146 15.06 -10.46 -39.94
N LYS A 147 15.62 -10.38 -38.73
CA LYS A 147 14.88 -10.63 -37.48
C LYS A 147 13.75 -9.64 -37.27
N ALA A 148 14.00 -8.37 -37.53
CA ALA A 148 12.98 -7.33 -37.49
C ALA A 148 11.91 -7.56 -38.58
N GLN A 149 12.31 -7.98 -39.78
CA GLN A 149 11.37 -8.30 -40.86
C GLN A 149 10.50 -9.53 -40.51
N GLU A 150 11.06 -10.56 -39.87
CA GLU A 150 10.30 -11.71 -39.37
C GLU A 150 9.24 -11.28 -38.34
N LEU A 151 9.57 -10.35 -37.45
CA LEU A 151 8.63 -9.78 -36.49
C LEU A 151 7.52 -8.97 -37.15
N VAL A 152 7.86 -8.19 -38.18
CA VAL A 152 6.86 -7.47 -38.99
C VAL A 152 5.94 -8.45 -39.70
N ASN A 153 6.49 -9.53 -40.25
CA ASN A 153 5.75 -10.54 -41.00
C ASN A 153 4.79 -11.35 -40.12
N SER A 154 5.08 -11.52 -38.83
CA SER A 154 4.21 -12.26 -37.91
C SER A 154 2.92 -11.51 -37.53
N LEU A 155 2.83 -10.22 -37.85
CA LEU A 155 1.66 -9.37 -37.57
C LEU A 155 0.51 -9.56 -38.57
N GLY A 156 0.75 -10.25 -39.70
CA GLY A 156 -0.26 -10.59 -40.71
C GLY A 156 0.14 -10.19 -42.13
N GLU A 157 -0.53 -10.77 -43.13
CA GLU A 157 -0.22 -10.55 -44.56
C GLU A 157 -0.45 -9.10 -45.02
N GLU A 158 -1.38 -8.38 -44.39
CA GLU A 158 -1.65 -6.96 -44.65
C GLU A 158 -0.44 -6.07 -44.33
N VAL A 159 0.25 -6.37 -43.22
CA VAL A 159 1.44 -5.62 -42.77
C VAL A 159 2.67 -6.06 -43.54
N LYS A 160 2.84 -7.37 -43.73
CA LYS A 160 3.98 -7.99 -44.44
C LYS A 160 4.17 -7.44 -45.85
N SER A 161 3.08 -7.17 -46.57
CA SER A 161 3.13 -6.66 -47.95
C SER A 161 3.44 -5.16 -48.04
N GLN A 162 3.30 -4.40 -46.95
CA GLN A 162 3.35 -2.94 -46.95
C GLN A 162 4.53 -2.36 -46.16
N VAL A 163 5.12 -3.13 -45.24
CA VAL A 163 6.17 -2.67 -44.33
C VAL A 163 7.52 -3.28 -44.70
N THR A 164 8.50 -2.41 -44.95
CA THR A 164 9.89 -2.81 -45.19
C THR A 164 10.77 -2.29 -44.08
N VAL A 165 11.53 -3.18 -43.45
CA VAL A 165 12.55 -2.80 -42.48
C VAL A 165 13.78 -2.26 -43.21
N THR A 166 14.18 -1.03 -42.90
CA THR A 166 15.29 -0.35 -43.56
C THR A 166 16.61 -0.48 -42.80
N ASP A 167 16.57 -0.63 -41.48
CA ASP A 167 17.77 -0.75 -40.63
C ASP A 167 17.37 -1.34 -39.27
N ALA A 168 18.31 -2.01 -38.58
CA ALA A 168 18.09 -2.61 -37.27
C ALA A 168 19.37 -2.70 -36.43
N ILE A 169 19.25 -2.41 -35.13
CA ILE A 169 20.32 -2.47 -34.15
C ILE A 169 19.86 -3.10 -32.83
N ARG A 170 20.77 -3.79 -32.16
CA ARG A 170 20.55 -4.25 -30.80
C ARG A 170 20.97 -3.18 -29.79
N LEU A 171 20.06 -2.75 -28.95
CA LEU A 171 20.37 -1.85 -27.84
C LEU A 171 20.89 -2.65 -26.66
N HIS A 172 22.07 -2.29 -26.18
CA HIS A 172 22.67 -2.93 -25.02
C HIS A 172 21.78 -2.73 -23.78
N SER A 173 21.47 -3.83 -23.08
CA SER A 173 20.75 -3.74 -21.82
C SER A 173 21.67 -3.14 -20.76
N ARG A 174 21.18 -2.16 -20.00
CA ARG A 174 21.88 -1.63 -18.82
C ARG A 174 21.69 -2.51 -17.58
N PHE A 175 20.84 -3.53 -17.67
CA PHE A 175 20.49 -4.44 -16.59
C PHE A 175 20.82 -5.86 -17.03
N ASN A 176 21.71 -6.54 -16.32
CA ASN A 176 22.27 -7.85 -16.72
C ASN A 176 21.20 -8.94 -16.90
N ASP A 177 20.03 -8.81 -16.26
CA ASP A 177 18.96 -9.81 -16.29
C ASP A 177 17.91 -9.59 -17.39
N ARG A 178 18.07 -8.57 -18.25
CA ARG A 178 17.09 -8.26 -19.31
C ARG A 178 17.65 -8.54 -20.70
N PRO A 179 16.88 -9.25 -21.56
CA PRO A 179 17.29 -9.46 -22.94
C PRO A 179 17.42 -8.10 -23.66
N PRO A 180 18.45 -7.92 -24.50
CA PRO A 180 18.70 -6.67 -25.19
C PRO A 180 17.56 -6.36 -26.17
N ILE A 181 17.19 -5.08 -26.25
CA ILE A 181 16.05 -4.59 -27.06
C ILE A 181 16.46 -4.52 -28.53
N LEU A 182 15.58 -4.94 -29.44
CA LEU A 182 15.77 -4.75 -30.87
C LEU A 182 15.16 -3.41 -31.27
N LYS A 183 15.97 -2.50 -31.80
CA LYS A 183 15.48 -1.24 -32.39
C LYS A 183 15.60 -1.36 -33.90
N PHE A 184 14.54 -1.06 -34.63
CA PHE A 184 14.53 -1.11 -36.08
C PHE A 184 13.79 0.08 -36.68
N SER A 185 14.01 0.33 -37.96
CA SER A 185 13.41 1.43 -38.72
C SER A 185 12.62 0.91 -39.91
N VAL A 186 11.59 1.65 -40.30
CA VAL A 186 10.75 1.35 -41.47
C VAL A 186 10.83 2.46 -42.52
N GLY A 187 10.29 2.17 -43.71
CA GLY A 187 10.36 3.07 -44.86
C GLY A 187 9.70 4.44 -44.64
N SER A 188 8.58 4.48 -43.92
CA SER A 188 7.81 5.72 -43.70
C SER A 188 7.09 5.76 -42.36
N PHE A 189 6.59 6.94 -41.99
CA PHE A 189 5.71 7.11 -40.83
C PHE A 189 4.42 6.29 -40.97
N ASP A 190 3.83 6.24 -42.16
CA ASP A 190 2.61 5.47 -42.41
C ASP A 190 2.82 3.96 -42.16
N GLN A 191 3.97 3.42 -42.56
CA GLN A 191 4.35 2.04 -42.24
C GLN A 191 4.47 1.82 -40.72
N LYS A 192 5.00 2.79 -39.99
CA LYS A 192 5.08 2.73 -38.52
C LYS A 192 3.68 2.78 -37.89
N VAL A 193 2.79 3.61 -38.40
CA VAL A 193 1.39 3.68 -37.94
C VAL A 193 0.70 2.35 -38.19
N LEU A 194 0.90 1.74 -39.36
CA LEU A 194 0.33 0.42 -39.68
C LEU A 194 0.78 -0.66 -38.69
N LEU A 195 2.06 -0.66 -38.29
CA LEU A 195 2.58 -1.59 -37.27
C LEU A 195 2.00 -1.38 -35.87
N LEU A 196 1.63 -0.15 -35.51
CA LEU A 196 1.16 0.21 -34.18
C LEU A 196 -0.37 0.24 -34.08
N THR A 197 -1.07 0.18 -35.22
CA THR A 197 -2.52 0.12 -35.25
C THR A 197 -2.96 -1.25 -34.74
N PRO A 198 -3.95 -1.35 -33.83
CA PRO A 198 -4.39 -2.63 -33.31
C PRO A 198 -4.93 -3.52 -34.42
N ILE A 199 -4.14 -4.53 -34.81
CA ILE A 199 -4.59 -5.56 -35.74
C ILE A 199 -5.52 -6.48 -34.94
N LYS A 200 -6.75 -6.68 -35.45
CA LYS A 200 -7.64 -7.71 -34.92
C LYS A 200 -6.99 -9.06 -35.23
N ILE A 201 -6.29 -9.62 -34.25
CA ILE A 201 -5.74 -10.97 -34.36
C ILE A 201 -6.94 -11.92 -34.46
N HIS A 202 -7.24 -12.41 -35.66
CA HIS A 202 -8.13 -13.54 -35.83
C HIS A 202 -7.39 -14.77 -35.33
N THR A 203 -7.55 -15.07 -34.03
CA THR A 203 -7.09 -16.32 -33.45
C THR A 203 -7.98 -17.44 -33.99
N THR A 204 -7.55 -18.09 -35.07
CA THR A 204 -8.05 -19.44 -35.40
C THR A 204 -7.49 -20.41 -34.37
N VAL A 205 -8.38 -20.91 -33.51
CA VAL A 205 -8.15 -22.06 -32.62
C VAL A 205 -8.10 -23.33 -33.46
#